data_AF-A0ABD5Y6E6-F1
#
_entry.id   AF-A0ABD5Y6E6-F1
#
_cell.length_a   1.000
_cell.length_b   1.000
_cell.length_c   1.000
_cell.angle_alpha   90.00
_cell.angle_beta   90.00
_cell.angle_gamma   90.00
#
_symmetry.space_group_name_H-M   'P 1'
#
loop_
_entity.id
_entity.type
_entity.pdbx_description
1 polymer ?
#
loop_
_entity_poly.entity_id
_entity_poly.type
_entity_poly.pdbx_seq_one_letter_code
_entity_poly.pdbx_strand_id
1 'polypeptide(L)'
;MDASNPDELVRNIREQYLADSPDLVRTSLHGHSNVVQMNFASTYFPLEFIQNADDEGASAVRFQIRKIDGDWCLEILNNGREFTDSALVGQNGDADDVKDDVTGLCAAGVSPKHPRDHIGFIGVGFKSIFEISQCVEVHSGQFHFSFDRERAEEHGDEIPWRVVPWSCKPTEETEVPTKIDGTEYTTRFVVRLDERGQQLLSDDELFEPLRSENIDRRVFLFLKDVRELSIDDDYSDSSRRISRTDEIRDDGLASSVEEARQWFPSSKQETIRDEADAQFDPIEVVELEESLSDGTTEADTWVLFKHLWEVPERYVFTPRTQRPAQPDLVKSSRCSGRLA
;
A
#
# COMPACT_ATOMS: atom_id res chain seq x y z
N MET A 1 -5.86 19.60 19.84
CA MET A 1 -5.03 19.43 21.05
C MET A 1 -3.67 19.95 20.68
N ASP A 2 -3.04 20.80 21.50
CA ASP A 2 -1.63 21.16 21.27
C ASP A 2 -0.80 20.09 21.96
N ALA A 3 -0.24 19.15 21.20
CA ALA A 3 0.74 18.20 21.71
C ALA A 3 2.14 18.81 21.56
N SER A 4 3.00 18.66 22.56
CA SER A 4 4.37 19.20 22.50
C SER A 4 5.35 18.26 21.78
N ASN A 5 4.98 16.99 21.63
CA ASN A 5 5.81 15.94 21.01
C ASN A 5 4.96 14.71 20.58
N PRO A 6 5.52 13.80 19.76
CA PRO A 6 4.81 12.63 19.22
C PRO A 6 4.25 11.66 20.27
N ASP A 7 5.01 11.35 21.32
CA ASP A 7 4.58 10.42 22.38
C ASP A 7 3.37 10.97 23.13
N GLU A 8 3.39 12.28 23.41
CA GLU A 8 2.27 12.97 24.03
C GLU A 8 1.03 12.94 23.13
N LEU A 9 1.19 13.09 21.81
CA LEU A 9 0.09 12.97 20.86
C LEU A 9 -0.55 11.58 20.90
N VAL A 10 0.26 10.52 20.81
CA VAL A 10 -0.21 9.13 20.89
C VAL A 10 -0.95 8.88 22.21
N ARG A 11 -0.39 9.35 23.33
CA ARG A 11 -1.04 9.26 24.64
C ARG A 11 -2.38 10.01 24.67
N ASN A 12 -2.42 11.22 24.13
CA ASN A 12 -3.63 12.04 24.09
C ASN A 12 -4.74 11.40 23.24
N ILE A 13 -4.40 10.80 22.09
CA ILE A 13 -5.33 10.02 21.27
C ILE A 13 -5.91 8.88 22.10
N ARG A 14 -5.06 8.09 22.75
CA ARG A 14 -5.50 6.98 23.62
C ARG A 14 -6.44 7.46 24.74
N GLU A 15 -6.06 8.51 25.45
CA GLU A 15 -6.89 9.09 26.52
C GLU A 15 -8.24 9.59 26.02
N GLN A 16 -8.27 10.18 24.82
CA GLN A 16 -9.51 10.60 24.18
C GLN A 16 -10.43 9.40 23.89
N TYR A 17 -9.90 8.33 23.28
CA TYR A 17 -10.69 7.13 23.04
C TYR A 17 -11.28 6.58 24.35
N LEU A 18 -10.48 6.50 25.43
CA LEU A 18 -10.93 6.01 26.73
C LEU A 18 -11.96 6.93 27.41
N ALA A 19 -11.91 8.24 27.16
CA ALA A 19 -12.82 9.23 27.75
C ALA A 19 -14.15 9.38 26.97
N ASP A 20 -14.08 9.34 25.63
CA ASP A 20 -15.25 9.36 24.76
C ASP A 20 -16.04 8.07 25.01
N SER A 21 -17.17 8.20 25.73
CA SER A 21 -17.83 7.10 26.44
C SER A 21 -17.80 5.77 25.69
N PRO A 22 -17.48 4.64 26.36
CA PRO A 22 -17.46 3.32 25.74
C PRO A 22 -18.72 3.04 24.95
N ASP A 23 -19.88 3.56 25.37
CA ASP A 23 -21.16 3.44 24.66
C ASP A 23 -21.24 4.18 23.33
N LEU A 24 -20.53 5.28 23.09
CA LEU A 24 -20.62 6.06 21.84
C LEU A 24 -19.66 5.50 20.78
N VAL A 25 -18.46 5.08 21.20
CA VAL A 25 -17.57 4.26 20.38
C VAL A 25 -18.20 2.88 20.16
N ARG A 26 -18.73 2.23 21.21
CA ARG A 26 -19.52 1.00 21.08
C ARG A 26 -20.74 1.21 20.20
N THR A 27 -21.49 2.30 20.25
CA THR A 27 -22.68 2.52 19.39
C THR A 27 -22.31 2.97 17.97
N SER A 28 -21.17 3.59 17.74
CA SER A 28 -20.62 3.69 16.39
C SER A 28 -20.18 2.32 15.86
N LEU A 29 -19.71 1.43 16.74
CA LEU A 29 -19.35 0.04 16.43
C LEU A 29 -20.55 -0.96 16.45
N HIS A 30 -21.64 -0.67 17.17
CA HIS A 30 -22.81 -1.54 17.46
C HIS A 30 -24.13 -0.97 16.92
N GLY A 31 -24.29 0.35 16.83
CA GLY A 31 -25.41 1.02 16.12
C GLY A 31 -25.29 0.86 14.60
N HIS A 32 -24.10 0.47 14.16
CA HIS A 32 -23.93 -0.36 13.00
C HIS A 32 -23.91 -1.84 13.38
N SER A 33 -25.00 -2.38 13.91
CA SER A 33 -25.18 -3.84 14.02
C SER A 33 -25.24 -4.53 12.64
N ASN A 34 -25.10 -3.74 11.57
CA ASN A 34 -24.82 -4.12 10.18
C ASN A 34 -23.51 -3.51 9.63
N VAL A 35 -22.64 -2.90 10.43
CA VAL A 35 -21.18 -2.97 10.20
C VAL A 35 -20.87 -4.39 10.61
N VAL A 36 -21.24 -5.28 9.68
CA VAL A 36 -20.47 -6.42 9.22
C VAL A 36 -19.59 -6.88 10.39
N GLN A 37 -19.91 -8.00 11.03
CA GLN A 37 -19.00 -9.16 10.95
C GLN A 37 -18.07 -8.92 9.77
N MET A 38 -17.03 -8.10 9.94
CA MET A 38 -16.04 -7.82 8.93
C MET A 38 -15.31 -9.14 8.88
N ASN A 39 -15.91 -10.09 8.15
CA ASN A 39 -15.22 -10.91 7.19
C ASN A 39 -14.43 -9.91 6.35
N PHE A 40 -13.37 -9.35 6.93
CA PHE A 40 -12.19 -8.99 6.21
C PHE A 40 -11.81 -10.35 5.63
N ALA A 41 -12.28 -10.68 4.43
CA ALA A 41 -11.84 -11.88 3.75
C ALA A 41 -10.40 -11.58 3.33
N SER A 42 -9.47 -11.51 4.28
CA SER A 42 -8.28 -10.68 4.12
C SER A 42 -6.99 -11.46 4.12
N THR A 43 -6.96 -12.51 3.32
CA THR A 43 -5.73 -12.88 2.64
C THR A 43 -5.14 -11.66 1.90
N TYR A 44 -5.93 -10.69 1.44
CA TYR A 44 -5.44 -9.53 0.67
C TYR A 44 -4.76 -8.37 1.44
N PHE A 45 -4.41 -8.50 2.74
CA PHE A 45 -3.68 -7.42 3.45
C PHE A 45 -2.46 -6.90 2.67
N PRO A 46 -1.66 -7.73 1.95
CA PRO A 46 -0.48 -7.20 1.28
C PRO A 46 -0.80 -6.17 0.20
N LEU A 47 -1.92 -6.33 -0.51
CA LEU A 47 -2.38 -5.36 -1.51
C LEU A 47 -2.75 -4.02 -0.88
N GLU A 48 -3.41 -4.05 0.27
CA GLU A 48 -3.77 -2.83 1.00
C GLU A 48 -2.53 -2.06 1.44
N PHE A 49 -1.48 -2.75 1.89
CA PHE A 49 -0.21 -2.11 2.24
C PHE A 49 0.53 -1.55 1.03
N ILE A 50 0.50 -2.24 -0.13
CA ILE A 50 1.06 -1.71 -1.38
C ILE A 50 0.31 -0.45 -1.81
N GLN A 51 -1.02 -0.44 -1.74
CA GLN A 51 -1.85 0.72 -2.09
C GLN A 51 -1.62 1.88 -1.14
N ASN A 52 -1.59 1.65 0.19
CA ASN A 52 -1.29 2.69 1.17
C ASN A 52 0.10 3.30 0.94
N ALA A 53 1.09 2.48 0.56
CA ALA A 53 2.42 2.97 0.23
C ALA A 53 2.41 3.82 -1.05
N ASP A 54 1.72 3.38 -2.11
CA ASP A 54 1.56 4.13 -3.37
C ASP A 54 0.87 5.49 -3.15
N ASP A 55 -0.19 5.52 -2.34
CA ASP A 55 -0.93 6.74 -1.98
C ASP A 55 -0.07 7.76 -1.17
N GLU A 56 0.94 7.27 -0.46
CA GLU A 56 1.91 8.09 0.28
C GLU A 56 3.21 8.32 -0.51
N GLY A 57 3.21 8.02 -1.81
CA GLY A 57 4.30 8.33 -2.73
C GLY A 57 5.53 7.43 -2.59
N ALA A 58 5.39 6.24 -2.00
CA ALA A 58 6.48 5.28 -1.89
C ALA A 58 6.90 4.78 -3.28
N SER A 59 8.21 4.68 -3.52
CA SER A 59 8.75 4.02 -4.71
C SER A 59 9.06 2.54 -4.48
N ALA A 60 9.18 2.10 -3.23
CA ALA A 60 9.56 0.74 -2.85
C ALA A 60 8.74 0.24 -1.65
N VAL A 61 8.31 -1.02 -1.74
CA VAL A 61 7.64 -1.76 -0.67
C VAL A 61 8.37 -3.07 -0.44
N ARG A 62 8.59 -3.44 0.82
CA ARG A 62 9.20 -4.71 1.19
C ARG A 62 8.34 -5.45 2.22
N PHE A 63 8.08 -6.73 1.96
CA PHE A 63 7.55 -7.67 2.96
C PHE A 63 8.67 -8.61 3.37
N GLN A 64 8.89 -8.78 4.67
CA GLN A 64 9.89 -9.73 5.19
C GLN A 64 9.31 -10.62 6.28
N ILE A 65 9.54 -11.93 6.18
CA ILE A 65 9.36 -12.83 7.32
C ILE A 65 10.73 -13.09 7.90
N ARG A 66 10.92 -12.69 9.15
CA ARG A 66 12.14 -12.97 9.90
C ARG A 66 11.86 -13.07 11.39
N LYS A 67 12.88 -13.48 12.15
CA LYS A 67 12.80 -13.43 13.61
C LYS A 67 13.13 -12.04 14.14
N ILE A 68 12.29 -11.58 15.07
CA ILE A 68 12.50 -10.38 15.88
C ILE A 68 12.31 -10.80 17.33
N ASP A 69 13.29 -10.52 18.19
CA ASP A 69 13.29 -10.94 19.59
C ASP A 69 13.09 -12.47 19.79
N GLY A 70 13.40 -13.26 18.76
CA GLY A 70 13.27 -14.73 18.75
C GLY A 70 11.97 -15.28 18.13
N ASP A 71 10.98 -14.43 17.90
CA ASP A 71 9.67 -14.81 17.36
C ASP A 71 9.53 -14.48 15.87
N TRP A 72 8.79 -15.30 15.13
CA TRP A 72 8.50 -15.05 13.71
C TRP A 72 7.58 -13.85 13.56
N CYS A 73 8.06 -12.85 12.85
CA CYS A 73 7.36 -11.61 12.58
C CYS A 73 7.28 -11.37 11.08
N LEU A 74 6.18 -10.74 10.68
CA LEU A 74 6.07 -10.10 9.38
C LEU A 74 6.47 -8.63 9.52
N GLU A 75 7.40 -8.18 8.71
CA GLU A 75 7.73 -6.78 8.54
C GLU A 75 7.20 -6.26 7.22
N ILE A 76 6.70 -5.03 7.26
CA ILE A 76 6.26 -4.32 6.06
C ILE A 76 6.98 -2.98 6.07
N LEU A 77 7.83 -2.74 5.07
CA LEU A 77 8.58 -1.51 4.93
C LEU A 77 8.14 -0.77 3.68
N ASN A 78 8.08 0.56 3.77
CA ASN A 78 7.95 1.42 2.60
C ASN A 78 8.74 2.71 2.79
N ASN A 79 9.01 3.39 1.68
CA ASN A 79 9.76 4.64 1.64
C ASN A 79 8.90 5.84 1.24
N GLY A 80 7.60 5.78 1.54
CA GLY A 80 6.69 6.90 1.33
C GLY A 80 6.91 8.03 2.32
N ARG A 81 6.01 9.01 2.31
CA ARG A 81 5.99 10.11 3.28
C ARG A 81 5.97 9.56 4.72
N GLU A 82 6.83 10.13 5.57
CA GLU A 82 6.80 9.86 7.01
C GLU A 82 5.48 10.31 7.64
N PHE A 83 5.09 9.67 8.74
CA PHE A 83 3.89 10.05 9.45
C PHE A 83 4.01 11.46 10.01
N THR A 84 2.92 12.21 9.88
CA THR A 84 2.76 13.55 10.42
C THR A 84 1.54 13.61 11.32
N ASP A 85 1.39 14.73 12.02
CA ASP A 85 0.11 15.09 12.63
C ASP A 85 0.00 16.61 12.72
N SER A 86 -1.16 17.16 12.40
CA SER A 86 -1.38 18.61 12.38
C SER A 86 -1.23 19.26 13.76
N ALA A 87 -1.43 18.50 14.84
CA ALA A 87 -1.19 18.97 16.20
C ALA A 87 0.29 19.18 16.53
N LEU A 88 1.23 18.69 15.71
CA LEU A 88 2.67 18.83 15.90
C LEU A 88 3.31 19.82 14.92
N VAL A 89 2.59 20.28 13.90
CA VAL A 89 3.10 21.25 12.93
C VAL A 89 2.92 22.66 13.49
N GLY A 90 4.03 23.35 13.73
CA GLY A 90 4.01 24.77 14.09
C GLY A 90 3.32 25.61 13.00
N GLN A 91 2.83 26.81 13.33
CA GLN A 91 2.04 27.69 12.44
C GLN A 91 2.70 28.15 11.10
N ASN A 92 3.82 27.54 10.68
CA ASN A 92 4.61 27.93 9.50
C ASN A 92 4.89 26.77 8.52
N GLY A 93 4.30 25.58 8.68
CA GLY A 93 4.42 24.50 7.69
C GLY A 93 3.48 24.69 6.50
N ASP A 94 3.88 24.23 5.31
CA ASP A 94 2.97 24.08 4.19
C ASP A 94 1.90 23.05 4.59
N ALA A 95 0.67 23.52 4.79
CA ALA A 95 -0.41 22.73 5.40
C ALA A 95 -0.88 21.57 4.52
N ASP A 96 -0.52 21.58 3.23
CA ASP A 96 -1.04 20.66 2.22
C ASP A 96 -0.45 19.23 2.32
N ASP A 97 0.72 19.04 2.95
CA ASP A 97 1.39 17.74 3.12
C ASP A 97 1.23 17.11 4.51
N VAL A 98 0.47 17.76 5.40
CA VAL A 98 0.26 17.28 6.78
C VAL A 98 -1.00 16.45 6.84
N LYS A 99 -0.85 15.18 7.22
CA LYS A 99 -1.96 14.25 7.48
C LYS A 99 -1.94 13.83 8.95
N ASP A 100 -3.10 13.72 9.58
CA ASP A 100 -3.24 13.20 10.94
C ASP A 100 -3.14 11.65 10.93
N ASP A 101 -1.95 11.12 10.63
CA ASP A 101 -1.76 9.71 10.24
C ASP A 101 -2.05 8.74 11.39
N VAL A 102 -1.58 9.07 12.61
CA VAL A 102 -1.85 8.27 13.81
C VAL A 102 -3.35 8.23 14.08
N THR A 103 -4.02 9.39 14.08
CA THR A 103 -5.48 9.48 14.22
C THR A 103 -6.20 8.69 13.12
N GLY A 104 -5.72 8.76 11.87
CA GLY A 104 -6.27 8.04 10.73
C GLY A 104 -6.20 6.52 10.89
N LEU A 105 -5.06 5.99 11.39
CA LEU A 105 -4.93 4.56 11.70
C LEU A 105 -5.80 4.14 12.88
N CYS A 106 -6.09 5.03 13.83
CA CYS A 106 -6.97 4.74 14.96
C CYS A 106 -8.46 4.78 14.57
N ALA A 107 -8.83 5.43 13.47
CA ALA A 107 -10.23 5.61 13.09
C ALA A 107 -10.99 4.28 12.90
N ALA A 108 -12.17 4.16 13.51
CA ALA A 108 -13.05 2.99 13.41
C ALA A 108 -13.91 2.99 12.13
N GLY A 109 -13.31 3.25 10.97
CA GLY A 109 -14.02 3.31 9.68
C GLY A 109 -14.78 4.62 9.40
N VAL A 110 -14.60 5.65 10.23
CA VAL A 110 -15.09 7.01 9.97
C VAL A 110 -13.90 7.87 9.55
N SER A 111 -13.53 7.82 8.27
CA SER A 111 -12.57 8.77 7.72
C SER A 111 -13.33 9.98 7.15
N PRO A 112 -12.94 11.22 7.48
CA PRO A 112 -13.52 12.44 6.88
C PRO A 112 -12.98 12.75 5.46
N LYS A 113 -12.23 11.84 4.81
CA LYS A 113 -11.63 12.11 3.50
C LYS A 113 -12.67 12.25 2.38
N HIS A 114 -12.49 13.27 1.56
CA HIS A 114 -13.32 13.51 0.38
C HIS A 114 -13.20 12.33 -0.61
N PRO A 115 -14.32 11.72 -1.06
CA PRO A 115 -14.32 10.48 -1.84
C PRO A 115 -13.75 10.55 -3.27
N ARG A 116 -13.21 11.70 -3.70
CA ARG A 116 -12.95 11.94 -5.13
C ARG A 116 -11.52 11.68 -5.58
N ASP A 117 -10.56 11.69 -4.66
CA ASP A 117 -9.12 11.63 -5.01
C ASP A 117 -8.37 10.44 -4.38
N HIS A 118 -9.04 9.62 -3.57
CA HIS A 118 -8.44 8.47 -2.88
C HIS A 118 -9.32 7.22 -3.04
N ILE A 119 -8.74 6.13 -3.57
CA ILE A 119 -9.38 4.82 -3.63
C ILE A 119 -9.02 4.08 -2.34
N GLY A 120 -9.57 4.50 -1.21
CA GLY A 120 -9.30 3.85 0.08
C GLY A 120 -9.85 4.61 1.27
N PHE A 121 -10.57 3.92 2.16
CA PHE A 121 -10.86 4.45 3.50
C PHE A 121 -9.61 4.30 4.36
N ILE A 122 -9.05 5.40 4.87
CA ILE A 122 -7.94 5.30 5.84
C ILE A 122 -8.37 4.39 6.97
N GLY A 123 -7.53 3.41 7.28
CA GLY A 123 -7.69 2.60 8.47
C GLY A 123 -8.67 1.45 8.35
N VAL A 124 -9.27 1.16 7.19
CA VAL A 124 -10.00 -0.11 6.98
C VAL A 124 -9.05 -1.19 6.46
N GLY A 125 -8.22 -0.88 5.46
CA GLY A 125 -7.22 -1.80 4.89
C GLY A 125 -6.18 -2.24 5.90
N PHE A 126 -5.65 -1.32 6.72
CA PHE A 126 -4.69 -1.64 7.79
C PHE A 126 -5.22 -2.68 8.78
N LYS A 127 -6.52 -2.66 9.14
CA LYS A 127 -7.08 -3.57 10.17
C LYS A 127 -7.10 -5.03 9.76
N SER A 128 -6.98 -5.32 8.46
CA SER A 128 -6.85 -6.69 7.95
C SER A 128 -5.65 -7.43 8.58
N ILE A 129 -4.58 -6.70 8.93
CA ILE A 129 -3.40 -7.31 9.55
C ILE A 129 -3.68 -7.94 10.93
N PHE A 130 -4.74 -7.50 11.60
CA PHE A 130 -5.15 -8.05 12.91
C PHE A 130 -5.84 -9.41 12.80
N GLU A 131 -5.97 -9.98 11.60
CA GLU A 131 -6.34 -11.38 11.41
C GLU A 131 -5.20 -12.35 11.69
N ILE A 132 -3.95 -11.88 11.60
CA ILE A 132 -2.73 -12.68 11.73
C ILE A 132 -1.86 -12.23 12.91
N SER A 133 -2.30 -11.22 13.65
CA SER A 133 -1.51 -10.60 14.70
C SER A 133 -2.37 -9.94 15.78
N GLN A 134 -1.87 -9.98 17.00
CA GLN A 134 -2.43 -9.30 18.17
C GLN A 134 -1.54 -8.16 18.67
N CYS A 135 -0.38 -7.95 18.04
CA CYS A 135 0.57 -6.90 18.37
C CYS A 135 1.25 -6.40 17.09
N VAL A 136 0.94 -5.16 16.72
CA VAL A 136 1.54 -4.49 15.55
C VAL A 136 2.20 -3.20 16.01
N GLU A 137 3.51 -3.11 15.84
CA GLU A 137 4.25 -1.85 16.02
C GLU A 137 4.32 -1.09 14.70
N VAL A 138 4.32 0.24 14.80
CA VAL A 138 4.42 1.18 13.71
C VAL A 138 5.52 2.18 14.03
N HIS A 139 6.51 2.26 13.15
CA HIS A 139 7.60 3.22 13.23
C HIS A 139 7.66 4.01 11.93
N SER A 140 7.48 5.33 12.01
CA SER A 140 7.54 6.22 10.85
C SER A 140 7.99 7.61 11.29
N GLY A 141 9.16 8.04 10.83
CA GLY A 141 9.79 9.29 11.26
C GLY A 141 9.83 9.40 12.79
N GLN A 142 9.15 10.41 13.33
CA GLN A 142 9.09 10.71 14.75
C GLN A 142 8.05 9.90 15.55
N PHE A 143 7.23 9.07 14.89
CA PHE A 143 6.15 8.32 15.52
C PHE A 143 6.52 6.87 15.75
N HIS A 144 6.35 6.42 17.00
CA HIS A 144 6.56 5.03 17.42
C HIS A 144 5.45 4.60 18.37
N PHE A 145 4.60 3.70 17.89
CA PHE A 145 3.46 3.21 18.68
C PHE A 145 3.05 1.81 18.25
N SER A 146 2.27 1.14 19.09
CA SER A 146 1.74 -0.18 18.82
C SER A 146 0.25 -0.28 19.06
N PHE A 147 -0.40 -1.19 18.34
CA PHE A 147 -1.70 -1.73 18.71
C PHE A 147 -1.46 -3.08 19.36
N ASP A 148 -1.74 -3.17 20.66
CA ASP A 148 -1.30 -4.29 21.48
C ASP A 148 -2.47 -4.79 22.34
N ARG A 149 -2.88 -6.03 22.05
CA ARG A 149 -3.99 -6.68 22.75
C ARG A 149 -3.65 -6.99 24.20
N GLU A 150 -2.47 -7.56 24.45
CA GLU A 150 -2.06 -7.99 25.79
C GLU A 150 -1.99 -6.77 26.71
N ARG A 151 -1.34 -5.70 26.24
CA ARG A 151 -1.24 -4.44 26.99
C ARG A 151 -2.61 -3.81 27.28
N ALA A 152 -3.54 -3.90 26.32
CA ALA A 152 -4.92 -3.45 26.52
C ALA A 152 -5.67 -4.28 27.56
N GLU A 153 -5.53 -5.62 27.53
CA GLU A 153 -6.15 -6.54 28.48
C GLU A 153 -5.57 -6.35 29.90
N GLU A 154 -4.25 -6.21 30.04
CA GLU A 154 -3.58 -5.93 31.32
C GLU A 154 -4.00 -4.60 31.95
N HIS A 155 -4.18 -3.57 31.11
CA HIS A 155 -4.65 -2.26 31.55
C HIS A 155 -6.16 -2.25 31.88
N GLY A 156 -6.92 -3.24 31.41
CA GLY A 156 -8.36 -3.33 31.60
C GLY A 156 -9.15 -2.41 30.66
N ASP A 157 -8.67 -2.20 29.44
CA ASP A 157 -9.35 -1.38 28.44
C ASP A 157 -10.68 -2.01 28.03
N GLU A 158 -11.77 -1.23 28.08
CA GLU A 158 -13.09 -1.67 27.61
C GLU A 158 -13.34 -1.40 26.12
N ILE A 159 -12.37 -0.76 25.44
CA ILE A 159 -12.41 -0.34 24.05
C ILE A 159 -11.61 -1.33 23.20
N PRO A 160 -11.99 -1.59 21.93
CA PRO A 160 -11.22 -2.50 21.09
C PRO A 160 -9.76 -2.05 20.93
N TRP A 161 -8.82 -2.87 21.38
CA TRP A 161 -7.37 -2.62 21.28
C TRP A 161 -6.90 -2.26 19.87
N ARG A 162 -7.60 -2.75 18.84
CA ARG A 162 -7.30 -2.50 17.43
C ARG A 162 -7.40 -1.04 17.04
N VAL A 163 -8.05 -0.18 17.81
CA VAL A 163 -8.21 1.26 17.51
C VAL A 163 -7.54 2.16 18.53
N VAL A 164 -6.90 1.60 19.55
CA VAL A 164 -6.27 2.36 20.64
C VAL A 164 -4.76 2.15 20.61
N PRO A 165 -3.98 3.19 20.28
CA PRO A 165 -2.54 3.06 20.15
C PRO A 165 -1.86 3.13 21.53
N TRP A 166 -0.66 2.57 21.62
CA TRP A 166 0.21 2.65 22.76
C TRP A 166 1.57 3.18 22.34
N SER A 167 2.12 4.19 22.99
CA SER A 167 3.51 4.57 22.73
C SER A 167 4.45 3.40 23.01
N CYS A 168 5.37 3.15 22.09
CA CYS A 168 6.46 2.20 22.23
C CYS A 168 7.77 2.86 21.84
N LYS A 169 8.90 2.27 22.24
CA LYS A 169 10.22 2.72 21.79
C LYS A 169 10.73 1.71 20.77
N PRO A 170 11.29 2.16 19.64
CA PRO A 170 11.97 1.26 18.73
C PRO A 170 13.17 0.63 19.44
N THR A 171 13.40 -0.65 19.19
CA THR A 171 14.60 -1.38 19.59
C THR A 171 15.58 -1.42 18.41
N GLU A 172 16.81 -1.89 18.64
CA GLU A 172 17.76 -2.15 17.53
C GLU A 172 17.18 -3.13 16.48
N GLU A 173 16.27 -4.04 16.90
CA GLU A 173 15.63 -4.99 16.00
C GLU A 173 14.36 -4.44 15.34
N THR A 174 13.68 -3.42 15.91
CA THR A 174 12.40 -2.86 15.43
C THR A 174 12.49 -1.47 14.80
N GLU A 175 13.59 -0.74 14.96
CA GLU A 175 13.78 0.58 14.33
C GLU A 175 13.72 0.52 12.79
N VAL A 176 13.34 1.61 12.14
CA VAL A 176 13.34 1.66 10.67
C VAL A 176 14.80 1.48 10.19
N PRO A 177 15.11 0.43 9.41
CA PRO A 177 16.48 0.18 8.98
C PRO A 177 16.96 1.31 8.08
N THR A 178 18.22 1.73 8.27
CA THR A 178 18.80 2.82 7.46
C THR A 178 18.78 2.49 5.97
N LYS A 179 19.07 1.23 5.60
CA LYS A 179 19.15 0.80 4.20
C LYS A 179 19.08 -0.71 4.07
N ILE A 180 18.31 -1.21 3.10
CA ILE A 180 18.32 -2.63 2.68
C ILE A 180 18.48 -2.65 1.16
N ASP A 181 19.46 -3.41 0.65
CA ASP A 181 19.70 -3.60 -0.79
C ASP A 181 19.85 -2.32 -1.63
N GLY A 182 20.28 -1.22 -1.02
CA GLY A 182 20.38 0.07 -1.72
C GLY A 182 19.19 1.00 -1.51
N THR A 183 18.11 0.53 -0.89
CA THR A 183 16.86 1.27 -0.67
C THR A 183 16.76 1.75 0.77
N GLU A 184 16.46 3.03 0.96
CA GLU A 184 16.19 3.66 2.25
C GLU A 184 14.68 3.60 2.52
N TYR A 185 14.30 3.26 3.75
CA TYR A 185 12.89 3.15 4.16
C TYR A 185 12.59 4.21 5.23
N THR A 186 11.35 4.68 5.25
CA THR A 186 10.87 5.73 6.16
C THR A 186 9.85 5.20 7.15
N THR A 187 9.12 4.14 6.75
CA THR A 187 8.04 3.55 7.52
C THR A 187 8.24 2.04 7.62
N ARG A 188 8.05 1.51 8.83
CA ARG A 188 8.13 0.10 9.16
C ARG A 188 6.97 -0.32 10.04
N PHE A 189 6.29 -1.38 9.65
CA PHE A 189 5.33 -2.10 10.48
C PHE A 189 5.99 -3.40 10.94
N VAL A 190 5.92 -3.68 12.24
CA VAL A 190 6.37 -4.95 12.84
C VAL A 190 5.15 -5.70 13.33
N VAL A 191 4.80 -6.77 12.64
CA VAL A 191 3.60 -7.57 12.85
C VAL A 191 4.01 -8.87 13.53
N ARG A 192 3.79 -8.96 14.85
CA ARG A 192 4.06 -10.20 15.60
C ARG A 192 2.98 -11.23 15.30
N LEU A 193 3.36 -12.35 14.71
CA LEU A 193 2.39 -13.37 14.28
C LEU A 193 1.77 -14.08 15.48
N ASP A 194 0.44 -14.05 15.58
CA ASP A 194 -0.28 -14.84 16.58
C ASP A 194 -0.40 -16.32 16.15
N GLU A 195 -1.14 -17.13 16.91
CA GLU A 195 -1.31 -18.56 16.59
C GLU A 195 -1.84 -18.78 15.15
N ARG A 196 -2.74 -17.91 14.66
CA ARG A 196 -3.28 -18.00 13.30
C ARG A 196 -2.26 -17.53 12.28
N GLY A 197 -1.54 -16.43 12.54
CA GLY A 197 -0.46 -15.98 11.66
C GLY A 197 0.64 -17.03 11.50
N GLN A 198 1.03 -17.70 12.60
CA GLN A 198 2.01 -18.78 12.57
C GLN A 198 1.50 -20.02 11.84
N GLN A 199 0.20 -20.32 11.95
CA GLN A 199 -0.42 -21.39 11.15
C GLN A 199 -0.35 -21.07 9.66
N LEU A 200 -0.76 -19.88 9.24
CA LEU A 200 -0.68 -19.46 7.83
C LEU A 200 0.75 -19.43 7.30
N LEU A 201 1.73 -19.07 8.14
CA LEU A 201 3.13 -19.17 7.79
C LEU A 201 3.56 -20.64 7.58
N SER A 202 3.15 -21.53 8.49
CA SER A 202 3.50 -22.96 8.44
C SER A 202 2.85 -23.69 7.26
N ASP A 203 1.63 -23.29 6.92
CA ASP A 203 0.87 -23.84 5.80
C ASP A 203 1.27 -23.20 4.44
N ASP A 204 2.22 -22.26 4.45
CA ASP A 204 2.66 -21.52 3.28
C ASP A 204 1.45 -20.83 2.59
N GLU A 205 0.65 -20.13 3.38
CA GLU A 205 -0.55 -19.40 2.94
C GLU A 205 -0.46 -17.89 3.23
N LEU A 206 0.49 -17.46 4.08
CA LEU A 206 0.61 -16.08 4.52
C LEU A 206 0.83 -15.09 3.36
N PHE A 207 1.64 -15.47 2.38
CA PHE A 207 1.91 -14.69 1.17
C PHE A 207 1.24 -15.27 -0.07
N GLU A 208 0.31 -16.21 0.06
CA GLU A 208 -0.47 -16.75 -1.06
C GLU A 208 -0.99 -15.64 -2.01
N PRO A 209 -1.58 -14.52 -1.53
CA PRO A 209 -2.03 -13.45 -2.43
C PRO A 209 -0.89 -12.82 -3.23
N LEU A 210 0.29 -12.69 -2.64
CA LEU A 210 1.49 -12.13 -3.26
C LEU A 210 2.28 -13.14 -4.09
N ARG A 211 1.77 -14.35 -4.34
CA ARG A 211 2.42 -15.28 -5.27
C ARG A 211 2.13 -14.93 -6.72
N SER A 212 2.96 -15.43 -7.63
CA SER A 212 2.84 -15.16 -9.07
C SER A 212 1.52 -15.67 -9.67
N GLU A 213 0.91 -16.70 -9.09
CA GLU A 213 -0.39 -17.23 -9.52
C GLU A 213 -1.56 -16.30 -9.17
N ASN A 214 -1.43 -15.52 -8.10
CA ASN A 214 -2.50 -14.68 -7.54
C ASN A 214 -2.32 -13.19 -7.88
N ILE A 215 -1.08 -12.70 -7.86
CA ILE A 215 -0.70 -11.36 -8.29
C ILE A 215 0.40 -11.46 -9.34
N ASP A 216 0.00 -11.16 -10.56
CA ASP A 216 0.90 -10.97 -11.69
C ASP A 216 1.59 -9.59 -11.61
N ARG A 217 2.87 -9.52 -12.01
CA ARG A 217 3.66 -8.27 -12.08
C ARG A 217 2.94 -7.11 -12.78
N ARG A 218 1.97 -7.39 -13.66
CA ARG A 218 1.08 -6.40 -14.30
C ARG A 218 0.35 -5.47 -13.33
N VAL A 219 0.23 -5.80 -12.04
CA VAL A 219 -0.32 -4.86 -11.03
C VAL A 219 0.45 -3.52 -11.03
N PHE A 220 1.77 -3.56 -11.31
CA PHE A 220 2.62 -2.37 -11.39
C PHE A 220 2.29 -1.41 -12.54
N LEU A 221 1.48 -1.84 -13.51
CA LEU A 221 0.95 -0.97 -14.57
C LEU A 221 -0.10 0.01 -14.04
N PHE A 222 -0.69 -0.29 -12.89
CA PHE A 222 -1.76 0.49 -12.27
C PHE A 222 -1.30 1.32 -11.08
N LEU A 223 -0.15 1.00 -10.50
CA LEU A 223 0.50 1.79 -9.44
C LEU A 223 1.06 3.10 -10.00
N LYS A 224 0.96 4.17 -9.20
CA LYS A 224 1.39 5.51 -9.57
C LYS A 224 2.87 5.72 -9.30
N ASP A 225 3.31 5.40 -8.09
CA ASP A 225 4.60 5.76 -7.53
C ASP A 225 5.44 4.50 -7.20
N VAL A 226 4.83 3.41 -6.72
CA VAL A 226 5.54 2.17 -6.37
C VAL A 226 6.15 1.51 -7.60
N ARG A 227 7.48 1.43 -7.59
CA ARG A 227 8.31 0.86 -8.67
C ARG A 227 8.95 -0.45 -8.28
N GLU A 228 9.01 -0.77 -7.01
CA GLU A 228 9.62 -1.99 -6.50
C GLU A 228 8.77 -2.64 -5.41
N LEU A 229 8.58 -3.96 -5.52
CA LEU A 229 8.10 -4.84 -4.45
C LEU A 229 9.13 -5.93 -4.22
N SER A 230 9.60 -6.06 -2.99
CA SER A 230 10.43 -7.18 -2.56
C SER A 230 9.71 -8.01 -1.50
N ILE A 231 9.76 -9.32 -1.63
CA ILE A 231 9.22 -10.29 -0.68
C ILE A 231 10.39 -11.20 -0.30
N ASP A 232 10.65 -11.28 0.98
CA ASP A 232 11.76 -12.03 1.56
C ASP A 232 11.20 -12.92 2.67
N ASP A 233 11.31 -14.22 2.54
CA ASP A 233 10.77 -15.18 3.51
C ASP A 233 11.87 -16.08 4.04
N ASP A 234 12.46 -15.69 5.17
CA ASP A 234 13.48 -16.47 5.88
C ASP A 234 12.92 -17.81 6.42
N TYR A 235 11.59 -17.97 6.54
CA TYR A 235 10.98 -19.21 7.01
C TYR A 235 11.04 -20.29 5.93
N SER A 236 10.71 -19.95 4.69
CA SER A 236 10.70 -20.86 3.54
C SER A 236 11.97 -20.80 2.68
N ASP A 237 12.91 -19.90 3.00
CA ASP A 237 14.10 -19.58 2.19
C ASP A 237 13.69 -19.21 0.75
N SER A 238 12.67 -18.35 0.64
CA SER A 238 12.13 -17.91 -0.63
C SER A 238 12.16 -16.39 -0.76
N SER A 239 12.28 -15.92 -1.99
CA SER A 239 12.24 -14.50 -2.29
C SER A 239 11.61 -14.27 -3.66
N ARG A 240 10.93 -13.12 -3.77
CA ARG A 240 10.32 -12.63 -5.00
C ARG A 240 10.54 -11.13 -5.08
N ARG A 241 11.05 -10.66 -6.20
CA ARG A 241 11.21 -9.22 -6.48
C ARG A 241 10.47 -8.89 -7.76
N ILE A 242 9.67 -7.83 -7.73
CA ILE A 242 9.02 -7.25 -8.89
C ILE A 242 9.49 -5.81 -9.00
N SER A 243 9.90 -5.39 -10.19
CA SER A 243 10.28 -4.02 -10.45
C SER A 243 9.69 -3.49 -11.74
N ARG A 244 9.47 -2.18 -11.76
CA ARG A 244 8.99 -1.41 -12.90
C ARG A 244 10.01 -0.33 -13.23
N THR A 245 10.44 -0.28 -14.49
CA THR A 245 11.20 0.83 -15.04
C THR A 245 10.44 1.50 -16.19
N ASP A 246 10.53 2.83 -16.24
CA ASP A 246 10.03 3.62 -17.37
C ASP A 246 11.17 3.95 -18.36
N GLU A 247 12.41 3.55 -18.05
CA GLU A 247 13.55 3.71 -18.95
C GLU A 247 13.54 2.59 -20.01
N ILE A 248 13.49 2.99 -21.28
CA ILE A 248 13.51 2.08 -22.42
C ILE A 248 14.94 1.53 -22.58
N ARG A 249 15.14 0.22 -22.32
CA ARG A 249 16.31 -0.49 -22.84
C ARG A 249 16.18 -0.51 -24.38
N ASP A 250 17.17 0.01 -25.11
CA ASP A 250 17.16 0.10 -26.58
C ASP A 250 17.31 -1.30 -27.20
N ASP A 251 16.20 -2.03 -27.29
CA ASP A 251 16.11 -3.40 -27.81
C ASP A 251 15.36 -3.47 -29.15
N GLY A 252 15.17 -2.34 -29.83
CA GLY A 252 14.40 -2.23 -31.07
C GLY A 252 12.91 -1.92 -30.87
N LEU A 253 12.42 -1.89 -29.62
CA LEU A 253 11.04 -1.45 -29.33
C LEU A 253 10.84 0.05 -29.49
N ALA A 254 11.92 0.84 -29.42
CA ALA A 254 11.91 2.27 -29.72
C ALA A 254 11.24 2.57 -31.07
N SER A 255 11.49 1.74 -32.09
CA SER A 255 10.85 1.86 -33.40
C SER A 255 9.36 1.54 -33.37
N SER A 256 8.90 0.57 -32.56
CA SER A 256 7.48 0.25 -32.37
C SER A 256 6.74 1.34 -31.61
N VAL A 257 7.44 2.02 -30.70
CA VAL A 257 6.93 3.14 -29.89
C VAL A 257 6.87 4.41 -30.74
N GLU A 258 7.90 4.69 -31.53
CA GLU A 258 7.89 5.77 -32.52
C GLU A 258 6.86 5.54 -33.62
N GLU A 259 6.71 4.30 -34.08
CA GLU A 259 5.64 3.93 -35.01
C GLU A 259 4.28 4.17 -34.34
N ALA A 260 4.04 3.66 -33.13
CA ALA A 260 2.82 3.96 -32.39
C ALA A 260 2.57 5.48 -32.30
N ARG A 261 3.57 6.27 -31.89
CA ARG A 261 3.48 7.74 -31.82
C ARG A 261 3.13 8.41 -33.15
N GLN A 262 3.74 7.99 -34.26
CA GLN A 262 3.51 8.57 -35.60
C GLN A 262 2.09 8.34 -36.14
N TRP A 263 1.43 7.27 -35.71
CA TRP A 263 0.10 6.91 -36.19
C TRP A 263 -1.04 7.40 -35.28
N PHE A 264 -0.74 8.04 -34.15
CA PHE A 264 -1.75 8.76 -33.41
C PHE A 264 -1.98 10.13 -34.08
N PRO A 265 -3.18 10.39 -34.63
CA PRO A 265 -3.45 11.64 -35.31
C PRO A 265 -3.40 12.82 -34.31
N SER A 266 -2.56 13.80 -34.65
CA SER A 266 -2.20 14.97 -33.85
C SER A 266 -3.42 15.76 -33.33
N SER A 267 -4.54 15.76 -34.06
CA SER A 267 -5.75 16.52 -33.70
C SER A 267 -6.53 15.95 -32.51
N LYS A 268 -6.54 14.62 -32.30
CA LYS A 268 -7.16 14.00 -31.10
C LYS A 268 -6.23 14.11 -29.88
N GLN A 269 -4.91 14.13 -30.10
CA GLN A 269 -3.92 14.37 -29.04
C GLN A 269 -3.96 15.82 -28.54
N GLU A 270 -4.11 16.81 -29.44
CA GLU A 270 -4.29 18.22 -29.09
C GLU A 270 -5.54 18.41 -28.23
N THR A 271 -6.68 17.84 -28.61
CA THR A 271 -7.93 18.00 -27.82
C THR A 271 -7.82 17.39 -26.42
N ILE A 272 -7.20 16.20 -26.25
CA ILE A 272 -7.01 15.58 -24.93
C ILE A 272 -5.95 16.32 -24.10
N ARG A 273 -4.86 16.80 -24.73
CA ARG A 273 -3.84 17.62 -24.05
C ARG A 273 -4.41 18.98 -23.60
N ASP A 274 -5.24 19.59 -24.44
CA ASP A 274 -5.88 20.89 -24.20
C ASP A 274 -7.04 20.80 -23.19
N GLU A 275 -7.82 19.71 -23.18
CA GLU A 275 -8.93 19.49 -22.23
C GLU A 275 -8.49 18.95 -20.86
N ALA A 276 -7.38 18.21 -20.79
CA ALA A 276 -6.90 17.59 -19.55
C ALA A 276 -5.83 18.42 -18.80
N ASP A 277 -5.43 19.58 -19.31
CA ASP A 277 -4.30 20.40 -18.79
C ASP A 277 -3.02 19.54 -18.59
N ALA A 278 -2.90 18.48 -19.41
CA ALA A 278 -2.05 17.34 -19.13
C ALA A 278 -0.61 17.58 -19.58
N GLN A 279 0.29 17.86 -18.63
CA GLN A 279 1.75 17.87 -18.83
C GLN A 279 2.36 16.47 -19.09
N PHE A 280 1.58 15.44 -19.46
CA PHE A 280 2.07 14.06 -19.58
C PHE A 280 1.94 13.48 -21.00
N ASP A 281 2.83 12.55 -21.35
CA ASP A 281 2.76 11.77 -22.60
C ASP A 281 1.64 10.73 -22.50
N PRO A 282 0.63 10.73 -23.39
CA PRO A 282 -0.43 9.74 -23.39
C PRO A 282 0.05 8.32 -23.74
N ILE A 283 1.29 8.17 -24.22
CA ILE A 283 1.91 6.88 -24.54
C ILE A 283 3.14 6.69 -23.64
N GLU A 284 3.15 5.64 -22.84
CA GLU A 284 4.26 5.28 -21.97
C GLU A 284 4.77 3.88 -22.31
N VAL A 285 6.07 3.67 -22.17
CA VAL A 285 6.70 2.36 -22.32
C VAL A 285 7.20 1.96 -20.96
N VAL A 286 6.82 0.76 -20.53
CA VAL A 286 7.13 0.25 -19.21
C VAL A 286 7.70 -1.14 -19.36
N GLU A 287 8.85 -1.37 -18.74
CA GLU A 287 9.41 -2.70 -18.58
C GLU A 287 9.12 -3.19 -17.16
N LEU A 288 8.57 -4.39 -17.07
CA LEU A 288 8.31 -5.08 -15.82
C LEU A 288 9.28 -6.26 -15.73
N GLU A 289 10.04 -6.32 -14.64
CA GLU A 289 10.99 -7.39 -14.36
C GLU A 289 10.57 -8.10 -13.07
N GLU A 290 10.61 -9.42 -13.07
CA GLU A 290 10.32 -10.27 -11.92
C GLU A 290 11.44 -11.29 -11.73
N SER A 291 11.93 -11.42 -10.50
CA SER A 291 12.97 -12.38 -10.13
C SER A 291 12.52 -13.23 -8.94
N LEU A 292 12.86 -14.51 -8.96
CA LEU A 292 12.55 -15.49 -7.92
C LEU A 292 13.83 -16.06 -7.28
N SER A 293 13.70 -16.69 -6.12
CA SER A 293 14.83 -17.27 -5.36
C SER A 293 15.59 -18.37 -6.09
N ASP A 294 14.95 -19.09 -7.03
CA ASP A 294 15.59 -20.13 -7.84
C ASP A 294 16.47 -19.56 -8.98
N GLY A 295 16.59 -18.24 -9.07
CA GLY A 295 17.34 -17.51 -10.09
C GLY A 295 16.55 -17.27 -11.38
N THR A 296 15.29 -17.72 -11.45
CA THR A 296 14.40 -17.41 -12.57
C THR A 296 14.18 -15.90 -12.62
N THR A 297 14.35 -15.32 -13.81
CA THR A 297 14.04 -13.92 -14.08
C THR A 297 13.21 -13.84 -15.35
N GLU A 298 12.09 -13.14 -15.28
CA GLU A 298 11.23 -12.83 -16.42
C GLU A 298 11.12 -11.32 -16.58
N ALA A 299 11.17 -10.85 -17.83
CA ALA A 299 10.96 -9.45 -18.16
C ALA A 299 9.97 -9.33 -19.31
N ASP A 300 9.11 -8.32 -19.25
CA ASP A 300 8.15 -7.98 -20.30
C ASP A 300 8.08 -6.47 -20.52
N THR A 301 8.01 -6.07 -21.79
CA THR A 301 7.81 -4.67 -22.16
C THR A 301 6.37 -4.40 -22.59
N TRP A 302 5.81 -3.31 -22.07
CA TRP A 302 4.43 -2.89 -22.24
C TRP A 302 4.37 -1.49 -22.82
N VAL A 303 3.47 -1.28 -23.77
CA VAL A 303 3.11 0.06 -24.26
C VAL A 303 1.74 0.42 -23.68
N LEU A 304 1.69 1.43 -22.83
CA LEU A 304 0.48 1.91 -22.18
C LEU A 304 -0.08 3.12 -22.92
N PHE A 305 -1.38 3.07 -23.19
CA PHE A 305 -2.15 4.19 -23.73
C PHE A 305 -2.98 4.79 -22.60
N LYS A 306 -2.47 5.85 -21.98
CA LYS A 306 -3.14 6.52 -20.85
C LYS A 306 -4.21 7.48 -21.38
N HIS A 307 -5.38 7.46 -20.74
CA HIS A 307 -6.52 8.36 -21.03
C HIS A 307 -7.08 8.28 -22.46
N LEU A 308 -6.87 7.16 -23.16
CA LEU A 308 -7.38 6.91 -24.50
C LEU A 308 -8.51 5.87 -24.46
N TRP A 309 -9.72 6.28 -24.83
CA TRP A 309 -10.92 5.43 -24.79
C TRP A 309 -11.14 4.60 -26.07
N GLU A 310 -10.57 5.03 -27.20
CA GLU A 310 -10.72 4.35 -28.49
C GLU A 310 -9.40 3.72 -28.94
N VAL A 311 -9.34 2.39 -28.90
CA VAL A 311 -8.23 1.61 -29.49
C VAL A 311 -8.45 1.52 -31.00
N PRO A 312 -7.50 1.96 -31.87
CA PRO A 312 -7.68 1.90 -33.31
C PRO A 312 -7.94 0.47 -33.81
N GLU A 313 -8.88 0.29 -34.74
CA GLU A 313 -9.38 -1.02 -35.21
C GLU A 313 -8.27 -1.99 -35.66
N ARG A 314 -7.15 -1.47 -36.19
CA ARG A 314 -6.01 -2.28 -36.64
C ARG A 314 -5.23 -2.97 -35.51
N TYR A 315 -5.36 -2.51 -34.26
CA TYR A 315 -4.76 -3.16 -33.08
C TYR A 315 -5.74 -4.12 -32.39
N VAL A 316 -7.01 -4.16 -32.80
CA VAL A 316 -8.00 -5.12 -32.26
C VAL A 316 -7.65 -6.57 -32.65
N PHE A 317 -6.84 -6.75 -33.71
CA PHE A 317 -6.52 -8.07 -34.28
C PHE A 317 -5.06 -8.51 -34.03
N THR A 318 -4.25 -7.74 -33.31
CA THR A 318 -2.94 -8.20 -32.83
C THR A 318 -3.13 -9.16 -31.66
N PRO A 319 -2.35 -10.26 -31.52
CA PRO A 319 -2.70 -11.42 -30.67
C PRO A 319 -2.83 -11.17 -29.15
N ARG A 320 -2.65 -9.94 -28.67
CA ARG A 320 -2.60 -9.60 -27.24
C ARG A 320 -3.32 -8.28 -26.87
N THR A 321 -4.35 -7.88 -27.61
CA THR A 321 -5.29 -6.83 -27.15
C THR A 321 -6.41 -7.45 -26.31
N GLN A 322 -6.26 -7.41 -24.98
CA GLN A 322 -7.37 -7.74 -24.08
C GLN A 322 -8.17 -6.47 -23.75
N ARG A 323 -9.46 -6.46 -24.11
CA ARG A 323 -10.42 -5.50 -23.54
C ARG A 323 -10.78 -5.99 -22.13
N PRO A 324 -10.77 -5.13 -21.10
CA PRO A 324 -11.32 -5.52 -19.80
C PRO A 324 -12.78 -5.95 -19.97
N ALA A 325 -13.16 -7.09 -19.41
CA ALA A 325 -14.57 -7.46 -19.31
C ALA A 325 -15.25 -6.42 -18.42
N GLN A 326 -16.30 -5.77 -18.93
CA GLN A 326 -17.04 -4.71 -18.23
C GLN A 326 -17.64 -5.23 -16.92
N PRO A 327 -17.28 -4.65 -15.75
CA PRO A 327 -18.17 -4.58 -14.61
C PRO A 327 -18.91 -3.24 -14.70
N ASP A 328 -20.22 -3.26 -14.60
CA ASP A 328 -21.04 -2.06 -14.68
C ASP A 328 -20.61 -0.99 -13.63
N LEU A 329 -20.27 0.21 -14.14
CA LEU A 329 -20.22 1.52 -13.48
C LEU A 329 -19.15 1.74 -12.39
N VAL A 330 -17.97 2.29 -12.77
CA VAL A 330 -17.48 3.66 -12.51
C VAL A 330 -16.18 3.88 -13.33
N LYS A 331 -16.02 5.10 -13.86
CA LYS A 331 -15.03 5.51 -14.87
C LYS A 331 -13.56 5.48 -14.38
N SER A 332 -12.79 4.47 -14.81
CA SER A 332 -11.39 4.61 -15.26
C SER A 332 -11.00 3.32 -15.97
N SER A 333 -10.56 3.40 -17.23
CA SER A 333 -10.17 2.22 -18.01
C SER A 333 -8.82 2.47 -18.66
N ARG A 334 -7.81 1.69 -18.24
CA ARG A 334 -6.47 1.65 -18.86
C ARG A 334 -6.31 0.31 -19.58
N CYS A 335 -5.86 0.32 -20.83
CA CYS A 335 -5.57 -0.87 -21.64
C CYS A 335 -4.05 -1.16 -21.63
N SER A 336 -3.66 -2.41 -21.41
CA SER A 336 -2.27 -2.91 -21.45
C SER A 336 -2.12 -4.00 -22.52
N GLY A 337 -1.10 -3.91 -23.39
CA GLY A 337 -0.75 -4.95 -24.37
C GLY A 337 0.76 -5.28 -24.36
N ARG A 338 1.08 -6.58 -24.44
CA ARG A 338 2.45 -7.16 -24.41
C ARG A 338 2.92 -7.40 -25.85
N LEU A 339 4.08 -6.87 -26.25
CA LEU A 339 4.76 -7.27 -27.48
C LEU A 339 5.64 -8.49 -27.17
N ALA A 340 5.75 -9.42 -28.12
CA ALA A 340 6.45 -10.70 -27.96
C ALA A 340 7.87 -10.62 -28.51
#